data_AF-A0A453H6Y3-F1
#
_entry.id   AF-A0A453H6Y3-F1
#
_cell.length_a   1.000
_cell.length_b   1.000
_cell.length_c   1.000
_cell.angle_alpha   90.00
_cell.angle_beta   90.00
_cell.angle_gamma   90.00
#
_symmetry.space_group_name_H-M   'P 1'
#
loop_
_entity.id
_entity.type
_entity.pdbx_description
1 polymer ?
#
loop_
_entity_poly.entity_id
_entity_poly.type
_entity_poly.pdbx_seq_one_letter_code
_entity_poly.pdbx_strand_id
1 'polypeptide(L)'
;QTHILELRTIPEALPFFITPKAVDENSALLQQLPHWAPCSVTQALEFFTSPYKGHPRVMAYVLRVMETYPPETVTFFMPQLVQSLRYDDGKLVEGYLLGAARRSNIFAHILIWHLQGECEEDDNEKEGAAPK
;
A
#
# COMPACT_ATOMS: atom_id res chain seq x y z
N GLN A 1 16.62 16.01 18.82
CA GLN A 1 15.80 16.11 17.58
C GLN A 1 16.65 16.37 16.33
N THR A 2 17.85 16.95 16.43
CA THR A 2 18.78 17.22 15.31
C THR A 2 19.15 15.99 14.48
N HIS A 3 19.43 14.84 15.11
CA HIS A 3 19.79 13.61 14.37
C HIS A 3 18.65 13.03 13.51
N ILE A 4 17.38 13.33 13.81
CA ILE A 4 16.25 12.80 13.01
C ILE A 4 16.19 13.49 11.64
N LEU A 5 16.66 14.74 11.52
CA LEU A 5 16.66 15.46 10.24
C LEU A 5 17.65 14.84 9.25
N GLU A 6 18.82 14.42 9.72
CA GLU A 6 19.86 13.78 8.91
C GLU A 6 19.44 12.37 8.43
N LEU A 7 18.62 11.67 9.23
CA LEU A 7 18.15 10.32 8.89
C LEU A 7 17.05 10.31 7.82
N ARG A 8 16.33 11.42 7.60
CA ARG A 8 15.22 11.46 6.63
C ARG A 8 15.67 11.22 5.20
N THR A 9 16.93 11.52 4.88
CA THR A 9 17.47 11.32 3.53
C THR A 9 17.91 9.88 3.29
N ILE A 10 17.87 9.01 4.31
CA ILE A 10 18.34 7.63 4.26
C ILE A 10 17.11 6.70 4.28
N PRO A 11 16.66 6.20 3.12
CA PRO A 11 15.50 5.29 3.06
C PRO A 11 15.73 3.98 3.81
N GLU A 12 16.97 3.52 3.94
CA GLU A 12 17.34 2.29 4.66
C GLU A 12 17.13 2.39 6.17
N ALA A 13 17.06 3.62 6.72
CA ALA A 13 16.77 3.84 8.13
C ALA A 13 15.26 3.73 8.44
N LEU A 14 14.40 3.69 7.42
CA LEU A 14 12.95 3.67 7.57
C LEU A 14 12.40 2.49 8.40
N PRO A 15 12.88 1.23 8.25
CA PRO A 15 12.39 0.10 9.05
C PRO A 15 12.72 0.22 10.54
N PHE A 16 13.78 0.97 10.89
CA PHE A 16 14.12 1.26 12.28
C PHE A 16 13.27 2.41 12.84
N PHE A 17 12.72 3.25 11.96
CA PHE A 17 11.90 4.39 12.31
C PHE A 17 10.41 4.01 12.44
N ILE A 18 9.88 3.26 11.48
CA ILE A 18 8.53 2.71 11.50
C ILE A 18 8.59 1.34 12.16
N THR A 19 8.31 1.31 13.47
CA THR A 19 8.21 0.06 14.23
C THR A 19 6.76 -0.19 14.64
N PRO A 20 6.34 -1.45 14.83
CA PRO A 20 4.97 -1.79 15.23
C PRO A 20 4.56 -1.03 16.51
N LYS A 21 5.45 -1.02 17.50
CA LYS A 21 5.27 -0.27 18.74
C LYS A 21 5.07 1.23 18.52
N ALA A 22 5.84 1.85 17.61
CA ALA A 22 5.70 3.27 17.32
C ALA A 22 4.36 3.60 16.62
N VAL A 23 3.83 2.65 15.84
CA VAL A 23 2.51 2.75 15.21
C VAL A 23 1.41 2.58 16.26
N ASP A 24 1.50 1.58 17.13
CA ASP A 24 0.54 1.33 18.21
C ASP A 24 0.44 2.51 19.17
N GLU A 25 1.57 3.14 19.50
CA GLU A 25 1.64 4.31 20.39
C GLU A 25 1.32 5.64 19.69
N ASN A 26 1.01 5.63 18.37
CA ASN A 26 0.84 6.84 17.54
C ASN A 26 1.95 7.87 17.79
N SER A 27 3.20 7.41 17.75
CA SER A 27 4.35 8.20 18.15
C SER A 27 4.44 9.53 17.39
N ALA A 28 4.80 10.60 18.11
CA ALA A 28 5.04 11.92 17.52
C ALA A 28 6.16 11.90 16.46
N LEU A 29 7.03 10.89 16.49
CA LEU A 29 8.07 10.68 15.48
C LEU A 29 7.47 10.48 14.08
N LEU A 30 6.34 9.77 13.97
CA LEU A 30 5.69 9.50 12.68
C LEU A 30 5.22 10.77 11.94
N GLN A 31 5.16 11.92 12.63
CA GLN A 31 4.91 13.22 11.99
C GLN A 31 6.00 13.61 10.99
N GLN A 32 7.19 13.00 11.07
CA GLN A 32 8.29 13.29 10.15
C GLN A 32 8.22 12.49 8.84
N LEU A 33 7.34 11.50 8.74
CA LEU A 33 7.20 10.65 7.55
C LEU A 33 6.93 11.41 6.24
N PRO A 34 6.10 12.47 6.19
CA PRO A 34 5.89 13.23 4.96
C PRO A 34 7.17 13.81 4.35
N HIS A 35 8.20 14.03 5.19
CA HIS A 35 9.48 14.59 4.80
C HIS A 35 10.57 13.52 4.59
N TRP A 36 10.25 12.23 4.78
CA TRP A 36 11.22 11.15 4.61
C TRP A 36 11.44 10.86 3.12
N ALA A 37 12.66 10.45 2.76
CA ALA A 37 13.01 10.04 1.40
C ALA A 37 12.14 8.85 0.97
N PRO A 38 11.73 8.75 -0.31
CA PRO A 38 10.95 7.63 -0.78
C PRO A 38 11.74 6.33 -0.68
N CYS A 39 11.14 5.28 -0.12
CA CYS A 39 11.70 3.93 -0.11
C CYS A 39 11.39 3.18 -1.41
N SER A 40 11.90 1.95 -1.52
CA SER A 40 11.54 1.04 -2.61
C SER A 40 10.05 0.68 -2.60
N VAL A 41 9.49 0.34 -3.77
CA VAL A 41 8.09 -0.16 -3.88
C VAL A 41 7.89 -1.41 -3.03
N THR A 42 8.85 -2.32 -3.01
CA THR A 42 8.78 -3.54 -2.19
C THR A 42 8.64 -3.22 -0.70
N GLN A 43 9.46 -2.31 -0.16
CA GLN A 43 9.32 -1.87 1.23
C GLN A 43 8.00 -1.12 1.48
N ALA A 44 7.53 -0.34 0.50
CA ALA A 44 6.24 0.33 0.61
C ALA A 44 5.09 -0.68 0.74
N LEU A 45 5.15 -1.79 0.01
CA LEU A 45 4.17 -2.88 0.08
C LEU A 45 4.18 -3.61 1.42
N GLU A 46 5.33 -3.76 2.08
CA GLU A 46 5.41 -4.37 3.42
C GLU A 46 4.55 -3.62 4.43
N PHE A 47 4.44 -2.29 4.31
CA PHE A 47 3.61 -1.48 5.21
C PHE A 47 2.09 -1.68 5.02
N PHE A 48 1.65 -2.32 3.92
CA PHE A 48 0.25 -2.74 3.77
C PHE A 48 -0.11 -3.98 4.60
N THR A 49 0.88 -4.66 5.19
CA THR A 49 0.67 -5.84 6.03
C THR A 49 0.46 -5.47 7.52
N SER A 50 -0.18 -6.35 8.28
CA SER A 50 -0.30 -6.20 9.75
C SER A 50 1.08 -6.43 10.37
N PRO A 51 1.75 -5.39 10.90
CA PRO A 51 1.27 -4.51 11.98
C PRO A 51 1.18 -3.00 11.69
N TYR A 52 1.48 -2.55 10.48
CA TYR A 52 1.54 -1.11 10.14
C TYR A 52 0.25 -0.56 9.52
N LYS A 53 -0.55 -1.50 9.04
CA LYS A 53 -1.82 -1.30 8.37
C LYS A 53 -2.76 -0.39 9.17
N GLY A 54 -3.40 0.54 8.46
CA GLY A 54 -4.45 1.41 9.02
C GLY A 54 -3.96 2.69 9.69
N HIS A 55 -2.66 2.84 9.97
CA HIS A 55 -2.15 4.08 10.55
C HIS A 55 -2.07 5.20 9.49
N PRO A 56 -2.84 6.30 9.62
CA PRO A 56 -3.00 7.29 8.55
C PRO A 56 -1.68 7.90 8.04
N ARG A 57 -0.71 8.15 8.94
CA ARG A 57 0.59 8.73 8.53
C ARG A 57 1.48 7.75 7.77
N VAL A 58 1.43 6.46 8.12
CA VAL A 58 2.23 5.44 7.45
C VAL A 58 1.64 5.21 6.06
N MET A 59 0.32 5.08 5.99
CA MET A 59 -0.39 4.91 4.73
C MET A 59 -0.20 6.12 3.80
N ALA A 60 -0.33 7.35 4.30
CA ALA A 60 -0.05 8.55 3.51
C ALA A 60 1.38 8.60 2.97
N TYR A 61 2.37 8.16 3.77
CA TYR A 61 3.74 8.03 3.31
C TYR A 61 3.87 6.98 2.19
N VAL A 62 3.32 5.78 2.39
CA VAL A 62 3.34 4.69 1.41
C VAL A 62 2.73 5.15 0.09
N LEU A 63 1.54 5.75 0.12
CA LEU A 63 0.87 6.26 -1.08
C LEU A 63 1.71 7.31 -1.81
N ARG A 64 2.29 8.26 -1.08
CA ARG A 64 3.21 9.25 -1.65
C ARG A 64 4.41 8.58 -2.33
N VAL A 65 5.00 7.55 -1.71
CA VAL A 65 6.10 6.79 -2.32
C VAL A 65 5.65 6.13 -3.60
N MET A 66 4.49 5.46 -3.61
CA MET A 66 3.93 4.81 -4.79
C MET A 66 3.66 5.79 -5.94
N GLU A 67 3.29 7.04 -5.63
CA GLU A 67 3.10 8.10 -6.64
C GLU A 67 4.41 8.62 -7.25
N THR A 68 5.58 8.36 -6.64
CA THR A 68 6.88 8.75 -7.21
C THR A 68 7.37 7.81 -8.33
N TYR A 69 6.81 6.61 -8.42
CA TYR A 69 7.23 5.61 -9.40
C TYR A 69 6.42 5.70 -10.70
N PRO A 70 7.02 5.34 -11.85
CA PRO A 70 6.30 5.23 -13.11
C PRO A 70 5.13 4.23 -13.00
N PRO A 71 3.99 4.47 -13.67
CA PRO A 71 2.86 3.56 -13.66
C PRO A 71 3.22 2.12 -13.98
N GLU A 72 4.15 1.90 -14.91
CA GLU A 72 4.61 0.56 -15.34
C GLU A 72 5.26 -0.21 -14.18
N THR A 73 6.02 0.51 -13.34
CA THR A 73 6.67 -0.08 -12.15
C THR A 73 5.63 -0.46 -11.11
N VAL A 74 4.62 0.39 -10.89
CA VAL A 74 3.55 0.09 -9.94
C VAL A 74 2.67 -1.07 -10.44
N THR A 75 2.33 -1.09 -11.73
CA THR A 75 1.48 -2.15 -12.31
C THR A 75 2.10 -3.53 -12.22
N PHE A 76 3.43 -3.64 -12.16
CA PHE A 76 4.11 -4.91 -11.89
C PHE A 76 3.67 -5.52 -10.54
N PHE A 77 3.38 -4.68 -9.55
CA PHE A 77 2.91 -5.09 -8.22
C PHE A 77 1.37 -5.03 -8.07
N MET A 78 0.65 -4.95 -9.18
CA MET A 78 -0.82 -4.87 -9.16
C MET A 78 -1.47 -6.05 -8.40
N PRO A 79 -1.03 -7.32 -8.56
CA PRO A 79 -1.63 -8.43 -7.79
C PRO A 79 -1.60 -8.18 -6.28
N GLN A 80 -0.45 -7.75 -5.74
CA GLN A 80 -0.29 -7.49 -4.30
C GLN A 80 -1.11 -6.29 -3.84
N LEU A 81 -1.22 -5.25 -4.68
CA LEU A 81 -2.05 -4.09 -4.38
C LEU A 81 -3.54 -4.46 -4.32
N VAL A 82 -4.02 -5.25 -5.28
CA VAL A 82 -5.40 -5.74 -5.28
C VAL A 82 -5.65 -6.63 -4.06
N GLN A 83 -4.73 -7.54 -3.73
CA GLN A 83 -4.85 -8.39 -2.54
C GLN A 83 -4.91 -7.58 -1.24
N SER A 84 -4.16 -6.46 -1.15
CA SER A 84 -4.19 -5.59 0.02
C SER A 84 -5.55 -4.92 0.26
N LEU A 85 -6.41 -4.80 -0.77
CA LEU A 85 -7.76 -4.25 -0.65
C LEU A 85 -8.66 -5.08 0.27
N ARG A 86 -8.42 -6.39 0.41
CA ARG A 86 -9.19 -7.28 1.33
C ARG A 86 -9.18 -6.76 2.77
N TYR A 87 -8.18 -5.97 3.09
CA TYR A 87 -7.95 -5.43 4.41
C TYR A 87 -8.02 -3.90 4.42
N ASP A 88 -8.29 -3.18 3.33
CA ASP A 88 -8.20 -1.71 3.31
C ASP A 88 -9.38 -0.98 3.98
N ASP A 89 -9.54 -1.15 5.30
CA ASP A 89 -10.62 -0.55 6.11
C ASP A 89 -10.66 0.99 5.99
N GLY A 90 -9.49 1.61 5.77
CA GLY A 90 -9.32 3.05 5.61
C GLY A 90 -9.51 3.58 4.19
N LYS A 91 -9.75 2.70 3.20
CA LYS A 91 -9.92 3.05 1.78
C LYS A 91 -8.75 3.85 1.18
N LEU A 92 -7.56 3.68 1.74
CA LEU A 92 -6.37 4.44 1.33
C LEU A 92 -5.75 3.83 0.06
N VAL A 93 -5.69 2.50 0.00
CA VAL A 93 -5.29 1.77 -1.21
C VAL A 93 -6.35 1.97 -2.30
N GLU A 94 -7.64 1.84 -1.96
CA GLU A 94 -8.75 2.10 -2.86
C GLU A 94 -8.63 3.50 -3.50
N GLY A 95 -8.44 4.53 -2.67
CA GLY A 95 -8.31 5.91 -3.12
C GLY A 95 -7.12 6.13 -4.06
N TYR A 96 -5.98 5.51 -3.75
CA TYR A 96 -4.81 5.55 -4.61
C TYR A 96 -5.04 4.89 -5.96
N LEU A 97 -5.56 3.65 -5.97
CA LEU A 97 -5.81 2.90 -7.19
C LEU A 97 -6.80 3.63 -8.10
N LEU A 98 -7.85 4.21 -7.53
CA LEU A 98 -8.81 5.03 -8.28
C LEU A 98 -8.17 6.31 -8.83
N GLY A 99 -7.32 6.97 -8.05
CA GLY A 99 -6.56 8.14 -8.48
C GLY A 99 -5.61 7.84 -9.64
N ALA A 100 -4.87 6.73 -9.56
CA ALA A 100 -3.94 6.28 -10.60
C ALA A 100 -4.68 5.84 -11.87
N ALA A 101 -5.78 5.09 -11.73
CA ALA A 101 -6.62 4.67 -12.85
C ALA A 101 -7.23 5.86 -13.63
N ARG A 102 -7.61 6.94 -12.94
CA ARG A 102 -8.10 8.17 -13.60
C ARG A 102 -7.03 8.89 -14.43
N ARG A 103 -5.74 8.70 -14.11
CA ARG A 103 -4.62 9.35 -14.80
C ARG A 103 -4.04 8.51 -15.94
N SER A 104 -4.30 7.20 -15.95
CA SER A 104 -3.67 6.27 -16.89
C SER A 104 -4.64 5.16 -17.32
N ASN A 105 -4.99 5.17 -18.61
CA ASN A 105 -5.86 4.15 -19.20
C ASN A 105 -5.24 2.75 -19.12
N ILE A 106 -3.92 2.63 -19.30
CA ILE A 106 -3.23 1.34 -19.19
C ILE A 106 -3.28 0.82 -17.75
N PHE A 107 -3.08 1.70 -16.77
CA PHE A 107 -3.19 1.35 -15.36
C PHE A 107 -4.61 0.88 -15.02
N ALA A 108 -5.62 1.61 -15.49
CA ALA A 108 -7.03 1.25 -15.28
C ALA A 108 -7.36 -0.12 -15.89
N HIS A 109 -6.90 -0.39 -17.11
CA HIS A 109 -7.13 -1.67 -17.78
C HIS A 109 -6.51 -2.82 -16.98
N ILE A 110 -5.24 -2.69 -16.57
CA ILE A 110 -4.54 -3.70 -15.77
C ILE A 110 -5.24 -3.94 -14.44
N LEU A 111 -5.67 -2.87 -13.76
CA LEU A 111 -6.41 -2.97 -12.50
C LEU A 111 -7.73 -3.75 -12.67
N ILE A 112 -8.51 -3.49 -13.73
CA ILE A 112 -9.76 -4.21 -14.00
C ILE A 112 -9.49 -5.71 -14.18
N TRP A 113 -8.49 -6.08 -14.98
CA TRP A 113 -8.13 -7.49 -15.20
C TRP A 113 -7.74 -8.20 -13.91
N HIS A 114 -6.95 -7.57 -13.04
CA HIS A 114 -6.57 -8.17 -11.77
C HIS A 114 -7.75 -8.28 -10.79
N LEU A 115 -8.64 -7.29 -10.74
CA LEU A 115 -9.85 -7.36 -9.91
C LEU A 115 -10.78 -8.49 -10.35
N GLN A 116 -10.95 -8.69 -11.67
CA GLN A 116 -11.76 -9.78 -12.22
C GLN A 116 -11.19 -11.15 -11.85
N GLY A 117 -9.87 -11.33 -11.95
CA GLY A 117 -9.22 -12.58 -11.58
C GLY A 117 -9.36 -12.96 -10.10
N GLU A 118 -9.46 -11.98 -9.19
CA GLU A 118 -9.65 -12.23 -7.76
C GLU A 118 -11.12 -12.56 -7.39
N CYS A 119 -12.09 -12.27 -8.26
CA CYS A 119 -13.51 -12.60 -8.02
C CYS A 119 -13.87 -14.07 -8.34
N GLU A 120 -13.14 -14.73 -9.25
CA GLU A 120 -13.51 -16.06 -9.75
C GLU A 120 -13.26 -17.20 -8.75
N GLU A 121 -12.46 -16.99 -7.71
CA GLU A 121 -12.15 -18.03 -6.72
C GLU A 121 -13.26 -18.24 -5.68
N ASP A 122 -14.07 -17.23 -5.36
CA ASP A 122 -15.14 -17.32 -4.33
C ASP A 122 -16.47 -17.89 -4.87
N ASP A 123 -16.74 -17.79 -6.18
CA ASP A 123 -18.01 -18.21 -6.78
C ASP A 123 -18.03 -19.71 -7.17
N ASN A 124 -16.88 -20.32 -7.43
CA ASN A 124 -16.81 -21.72 -7.87
C ASN A 124 -17.04 -22.73 -6.73
N GLU A 125 -16.83 -22.33 -5.47
CA GLU A 125 -17.07 -23.18 -4.30
C GLU A 125 -18.57 -23.24 -3.90
N LYS A 126 -19.40 -22.31 -4.37
CA LYS A 126 -20.84 -22.28 -4.04
C LYS A 126 -21.74 -22.96 -5.06
N GLU A 127 -21.28 -23.23 -6.28
CA GLU A 127 -22.05 -23.99 -7.28
C GLU A 127 -21.91 -25.52 -7.16
N GLY A 128 -20.97 -26.03 -6.35
CA GLY A 128 -20.75 -27.46 -6.13
C GLY A 128 -21.70 -28.15 -5.13
N ALA A 129 -22.56 -27.40 -4.43
CA ALA A 129 -23.42 -27.90 -3.36
C ALA A 129 -24.92 -27.84 -3.68
N ALA A 130 -25.31 -28.31 -4.86
CA ALA A 130 -26.71 -28.63 -5.14
C ALA A 130 -26.95 -30.14 -4.91
N PRO A 131 -27.78 -30.56 -3.92
CA PRO A 131 -28.06 -31.97 -3.72
C PRO A 131 -28.96 -32.51 -4.84
N LYS A 132 -28.63 -33.69 -5.35
CA LYS A 132 -29.51 -34.52 -6.19
C LYS A 132 -30.63 -35.15 -5.37
#